data_AF-A0A959CBJ0-F1
#
_entry.id   AF-A0A959CBJ0-F1
#
_cell.length_a   1.000
_cell.length_b   1.000
_cell.length_c   1.000
_cell.angle_alpha   90.00
_cell.angle_beta   90.00
_cell.angle_gamma   90.00
#
_symmetry.space_group_name_H-M   'P 1'
#
loop_
_entity.id
_entity.type
_entity.pdbx_description
1 polymer ?
#
loop_
_entity_poly.entity_id
_entity_poly.type
_entity_poly.pdbx_seq_one_letter_code
_entity_poly.pdbx_strand_id
1 'polypeptide(L)'
;MSNTIFRSLITWLLVAGPFWGRLCAQMYRPSAAVEDRVTALLDKMSLEEKIGQLTLYTTDWGSTGPTIREGYKNDIRSGACGNLFNSHTVSFVRELQRIAVEET
;
A
#
# COMPACT_ATOMS: atom_id res chain seq x y z
N MET A 1 -40.69 -29.59 32.88
CA MET A 1 -40.11 -28.96 31.67
C MET A 1 -39.26 -30.02 30.98
N SER A 2 -39.68 -30.48 29.79
CA SER A 2 -39.35 -31.83 29.28
C SER A 2 -37.92 -31.96 28.72
N ASN A 3 -37.22 -33.03 29.12
CA ASN A 3 -35.87 -33.42 28.66
C ASN A 3 -35.73 -33.51 27.13
N THR A 4 -36.83 -33.66 26.41
CA THR A 4 -36.87 -33.70 24.94
C THR A 4 -36.51 -32.36 24.30
N ILE A 5 -36.89 -31.24 24.94
CA ILE A 5 -36.58 -29.89 24.45
C ILE A 5 -35.10 -29.58 24.66
N PHE A 6 -34.54 -30.00 25.81
CA PHE A 6 -33.13 -29.80 26.14
C PHE A 6 -32.20 -30.61 25.23
N ARG A 7 -32.55 -31.86 24.88
CA ARG A 7 -31.79 -32.65 23.89
C ARG A 7 -31.84 -32.06 22.49
N SER A 8 -32.98 -31.50 22.07
CA SER A 8 -33.11 -30.86 20.75
C SER A 8 -32.21 -29.61 20.64
N LEU A 9 -32.17 -28.78 21.68
CA LEU A 9 -31.33 -27.56 21.74
C LEU A 9 -29.83 -27.86 21.63
N ILE A 10 -29.33 -28.90 22.31
CA ILE A 10 -27.91 -29.31 22.23
C ILE A 10 -27.57 -29.82 20.83
N THR A 11 -28.51 -30.50 20.17
CA THR A 11 -28.31 -31.03 18.82
C THR A 11 -28.20 -29.89 17.79
N TRP A 12 -29.00 -28.83 17.92
CA TRP A 12 -28.88 -27.63 17.08
C TRP A 12 -27.58 -26.86 17.32
N LEU A 13 -27.08 -26.81 18.56
CA LEU A 13 -25.81 -26.16 18.91
C LEU A 13 -24.58 -26.89 18.32
N LEU A 14 -24.60 -28.21 18.28
CA LEU A 14 -23.51 -29.02 17.70
C LEU A 14 -23.54 -29.05 16.16
N VAL A 15 -24.71 -28.95 15.54
CA VAL A 15 -24.86 -28.91 14.06
C VAL A 15 -24.63 -27.49 13.50
N ALA A 16 -24.97 -26.43 14.24
CA ALA A 16 -24.73 -25.04 13.84
C ALA A 16 -23.32 -24.52 14.18
N GLY A 17 -22.61 -25.16 15.11
CA GLY A 17 -21.25 -24.78 15.53
C GLY A 17 -20.19 -24.69 14.41
N PRO A 18 -20.12 -25.62 13.44
CA PRO A 18 -19.10 -25.54 12.38
C PRO A 18 -19.43 -24.50 11.28
N PHE A 19 -20.61 -23.89 11.30
CA PHE A 19 -21.00 -22.81 10.38
C PHE A 19 -20.77 -21.41 10.95
N TRP A 20 -20.07 -21.29 12.08
CA TRP A 20 -19.41 -20.04 12.51
C TRP A 20 -18.05 -19.88 11.81
N GLY A 21 -18.02 -20.21 10.52
CA GLY A 21 -16.84 -20.09 9.67
C GLY A 21 -16.25 -18.71 9.87
N ARG A 22 -14.99 -18.67 10.27
CA ARG A 22 -14.25 -17.45 10.55
C ARG A 22 -14.47 -16.47 9.40
N LEU A 23 -15.18 -15.37 9.69
CA LEU A 23 -15.15 -14.16 8.88
C LEU A 23 -13.77 -13.50 9.09
N CYS A 24 -12.70 -14.24 8.77
CA CYS A 24 -11.39 -13.64 8.63
C CYS A 24 -11.45 -12.87 7.33
N ALA A 25 -11.40 -11.54 7.42
CA ALA A 25 -11.10 -10.71 6.26
C ALA A 25 -9.91 -11.32 5.53
N GLN A 26 -10.03 -11.49 4.21
CA GLN A 26 -8.96 -12.06 3.40
C GLN A 26 -7.79 -11.08 3.44
N MET A 27 -6.82 -11.33 4.32
CA MET A 27 -5.62 -10.52 4.41
C MET A 27 -4.88 -10.64 3.08
N TYR A 28 -4.63 -9.50 2.45
CA TYR A 28 -3.76 -9.45 1.29
C TYR A 28 -2.38 -10.00 1.70
N ARG A 29 -1.97 -11.08 1.06
CA ARG A 29 -0.62 -11.65 1.16
C ARG A 29 0.00 -11.59 -0.22
N PRO A 30 1.11 -10.85 -0.39
CA PRO A 30 1.86 -10.90 -1.63
C PRO A 30 2.33 -12.33 -1.91
N SER A 31 2.53 -12.66 -3.18
CA SER A 31 3.19 -13.93 -3.54
C SER A 31 4.62 -13.94 -3.00
N ALA A 32 5.16 -15.11 -2.67
CA ALA A 32 6.56 -15.23 -2.21
C ALA A 32 7.56 -14.52 -3.13
N ALA A 33 7.39 -14.64 -4.45
CA ALA A 33 8.25 -13.96 -5.42
C ALA A 33 8.22 -12.42 -5.33
N VAL A 34 7.11 -11.82 -4.88
CA VAL A 34 6.99 -10.37 -4.66
C VAL A 34 7.70 -10.00 -3.36
N GLU A 35 7.50 -10.77 -2.28
CA GLU A 35 8.20 -10.55 -1.00
C GLU A 35 9.71 -10.61 -1.20
N ASP A 36 10.23 -11.66 -1.84
CA ASP A 36 11.66 -11.83 -2.07
C ASP A 36 12.26 -10.65 -2.84
N ARG A 37 11.55 -10.15 -3.86
CA ARG A 37 11.98 -8.99 -4.65
C ARG A 37 11.96 -7.70 -3.82
N VAL A 38 10.94 -7.50 -2.98
CA VAL A 38 10.83 -6.32 -2.11
C VAL A 38 11.92 -6.35 -1.05
N THR A 39 12.15 -7.48 -0.39
CA THR A 39 13.23 -7.65 0.59
C THR A 39 14.60 -7.35 -0.04
N ALA A 40 14.89 -7.95 -1.21
CA ALA A 40 16.15 -7.70 -1.91
C ALA A 40 16.33 -6.25 -2.38
N LEU A 41 15.23 -5.51 -2.62
CA LEU A 41 15.28 -4.08 -2.92
C LEU A 41 15.56 -3.26 -1.65
N LEU A 42 14.83 -3.52 -0.57
CA LEU A 42 14.99 -2.82 0.71
C LEU A 42 16.38 -3.00 1.32
N ASP A 43 17.04 -4.13 1.08
CA ASP A 43 18.41 -4.38 1.53
C ASP A 43 19.45 -3.51 0.83
N LYS A 44 19.15 -3.03 -0.39
CA LYS A 44 20.02 -2.13 -1.16
C LYS A 44 19.80 -0.66 -0.85
N MET A 45 18.72 -0.34 -0.15
CA MET A 45 18.33 1.04 0.16
C MET A 45 18.96 1.51 1.48
N SER A 46 19.48 2.73 1.44
CA SER A 46 19.79 3.55 2.62
C SER A 46 18.54 3.88 3.44
N LEU A 47 18.76 4.42 4.64
CA LEU A 47 17.65 4.85 5.50
C LEU A 47 16.91 6.04 4.89
N GLU A 48 17.65 6.94 4.27
CA GLU A 48 17.15 8.15 3.61
C GLU A 48 16.23 7.80 2.44
N GLU A 49 16.63 6.84 1.59
CA GLU A 49 15.78 6.36 0.48
C GLU A 49 14.52 5.65 0.98
N LYS A 50 14.60 4.91 2.09
CA LYS A 50 13.43 4.29 2.73
C LYS A 50 12.45 5.34 3.25
N ILE A 51 12.95 6.40 3.86
CA ILE A 51 12.14 7.55 4.28
C ILE A 51 11.55 8.25 3.06
N GLY A 52 12.31 8.36 1.98
CA GLY A 52 11.85 8.93 0.71
C GLY A 52 10.61 8.22 0.16
N GLN A 53 10.55 6.88 0.21
CA GLN A 53 9.38 6.13 -0.23
C GLN A 53 8.09 6.48 0.53
N LEU A 54 8.20 6.95 1.77
CA LEU A 54 7.08 7.38 2.61
C LEU A 54 6.64 8.82 2.34
N THR A 55 7.37 9.55 1.49
CA THR A 55 7.13 10.96 1.19
C THR A 55 6.27 11.11 -0.08
N LEU A 56 5.28 11.99 0.00
CA LEU A 56 4.38 12.38 -1.09
C LEU A 56 4.41 13.91 -1.27
N TYR A 57 4.77 14.37 -2.47
CA TYR A 57 4.71 15.78 -2.84
C TYR A 57 3.60 16.06 -3.85
N THR A 58 3.19 17.32 -3.98
CA THR A 58 2.30 17.77 -5.08
C THR A 58 3.12 18.46 -6.15
N THR A 59 2.75 18.27 -7.42
CA THR A 59 3.35 18.98 -8.56
C THR A 59 2.62 20.29 -8.86
N ASP A 60 3.31 21.20 -9.53
CA ASP A 60 2.90 22.62 -9.74
C ASP A 60 1.63 22.82 -10.58
N TRP A 61 1.11 21.75 -11.19
CA TRP A 61 -0.01 21.81 -12.14
C TRP A 61 -1.37 22.15 -11.49
N GLY A 62 -1.50 22.06 -10.17
CA GLY A 62 -2.72 22.40 -9.44
C GLY A 62 -2.42 22.94 -8.04
N SER A 63 -2.33 24.26 -7.89
CA SER A 63 -2.22 24.91 -6.59
C SER A 63 -3.58 24.87 -5.88
N THR A 64 -3.75 23.89 -4.98
CA THR A 64 -4.89 23.80 -4.06
C THR A 64 -4.58 24.41 -2.68
N GLY A 65 -3.53 25.24 -2.59
CA GLY A 65 -2.96 25.82 -1.36
C GLY A 65 -1.64 26.57 -1.65
N PRO A 66 -0.93 27.12 -0.63
CA PRO A 66 0.34 27.84 -0.84
C PRO A 66 1.31 26.98 -1.66
N THR A 67 1.83 27.58 -2.73
CA THR A 67 2.57 26.94 -3.83
C THR A 67 3.68 26.02 -3.35
N ILE A 68 3.67 24.78 -3.85
CA ILE A 68 4.71 23.79 -3.56
C ILE A 68 5.96 24.08 -4.40
N ARG A 69 7.07 23.72 -3.75
CA ARG A 69 8.46 24.07 -3.94
C ARG A 69 9.04 23.71 -5.33
N GLU A 70 9.74 24.68 -5.93
CA GLU A 70 10.75 24.40 -6.96
C GLU A 70 11.77 23.42 -6.38
N GLY A 71 11.84 22.19 -6.91
CA GLY A 71 12.83 21.22 -6.44
C GLY A 71 12.43 19.75 -6.49
N TYR A 72 11.14 19.40 -6.69
CA TYR A 72 10.71 17.99 -6.68
C TYR A 72 11.46 17.12 -7.70
N LYS A 73 11.89 17.65 -8.86
CA LYS A 73 12.75 16.89 -9.79
C LYS A 73 14.09 16.48 -9.18
N ASN A 74 14.65 17.31 -8.30
CA ASN A 74 15.87 16.96 -7.55
C ASN A 74 15.56 15.98 -6.42
N ASP A 75 14.40 16.12 -5.77
CA ASP A 75 13.96 15.19 -4.73
C ASP A 75 13.67 13.79 -5.30
N ILE A 76 13.25 13.69 -6.57
CA ILE A 76 13.17 12.42 -7.29
C ILE A 76 14.57 11.84 -7.49
N ARG A 77 15.51 12.62 -8.06
CA ARG A 77 16.89 12.18 -8.34
C ARG A 77 17.65 11.72 -7.10
N SER A 78 17.41 12.33 -5.95
CA SER A 78 18.06 11.96 -4.70
C SER A 78 17.37 10.82 -3.96
N GLY A 79 16.26 10.28 -4.48
CA GLY A 79 15.46 9.26 -3.78
C GLY A 79 14.72 9.79 -2.55
N ALA A 80 14.60 11.11 -2.38
CA ALA A 80 13.94 11.74 -1.24
C ALA A 80 12.40 11.75 -1.33
N CYS A 81 11.82 11.32 -2.46
CA CYS A 81 10.38 11.14 -2.61
C CYS A 81 10.03 9.86 -3.38
N GLY A 82 8.99 9.16 -2.94
CA GLY A 82 8.45 7.99 -3.61
C GLY A 82 7.21 8.28 -4.45
N ASN A 83 6.48 9.36 -4.12
CA ASN A 83 5.17 9.61 -4.71
C ASN A 83 4.98 11.10 -5.07
N LEU A 84 4.23 11.33 -6.15
CA LEU A 84 3.85 12.66 -6.64
C LEU A 84 2.34 12.69 -6.94
N PHE A 85 1.68 13.78 -6.53
CA PHE A 85 0.26 14.04 -6.73
C PHE A 85 0.04 15.30 -7.58
N ASN A 86 -1.15 15.46 -8.17
CA ASN A 86 -1.51 16.56 -9.09
C ASN A 86 -0.69 16.65 -10.40
N SER A 87 -0.19 15.53 -10.90
CA SER A 87 0.45 15.44 -12.22
C SER A 87 -0.58 15.03 -13.29
N HIS A 88 -1.05 15.97 -14.11
CA HIS A 88 -2.27 15.77 -14.91
C HIS A 88 -2.06 15.24 -16.33
N THR A 89 -0.88 15.45 -16.94
CA THR A 89 -0.66 15.07 -18.36
C THR A 89 0.24 13.85 -18.48
N VAL A 90 -0.05 12.99 -19.46
CA VAL A 90 0.74 11.77 -19.73
C VAL A 90 2.19 12.10 -20.04
N SER A 91 2.44 13.16 -20.83
CA SER A 91 3.79 13.62 -21.17
C SER A 91 4.58 14.02 -19.93
N PHE A 92 3.95 14.74 -19.00
CA PHE A 92 4.58 15.18 -17.77
C PHE A 92 4.86 14.01 -16.82
N VAL A 93 3.89 13.12 -16.61
CA VAL A 93 4.08 11.91 -15.80
C VAL A 93 5.20 11.03 -16.37
N ARG A 94 5.28 10.91 -17.70
CA ARG A 94 6.35 10.15 -18.37
C ARG A 94 7.73 10.76 -18.15
N GLU A 95 7.84 12.08 -18.17
CA GLU A 95 9.09 12.76 -17.88
C GLU A 95 9.55 12.49 -16.43
N LEU A 96 8.64 12.62 -15.46
CA LEU A 96 8.94 12.36 -14.05
C LEU A 96 9.36 10.91 -13.82
N GLN A 97 8.65 9.96 -14.45
CA GLN A 97 8.99 8.55 -14.36
C GLN A 97 10.33 8.23 -15.03
N ARG A 98 10.67 8.91 -16.14
CA ARG A 98 11.97 8.77 -16.78
C ARG A 98 13.09 9.16 -15.82
N ILE A 99 12.96 10.29 -15.13
CA ILE A 99 13.93 10.74 -14.12
C ILE A 99 14.07 9.69 -13.01
N ALA A 100 12.96 9.17 -12.49
CA ALA A 100 12.97 8.16 -11.41
C ALA A 100 13.54 6.78 -11.81
N VAL A 101 13.64 6.48 -13.11
CA VAL A 101 14.14 5.18 -13.60
C VAL A 101 15.57 5.29 -14.13
N GLU A 102 15.95 6.43 -14.69
CA GLU A 102 17.22 6.62 -15.40
C GLU A 102 18.23 7.51 -14.65
N GLU A 103 17.79 8.32 -13.68
CA GLU A 103 18.61 9.38 -13.05
C GLU A 103 18.74 9.26 -11.52
N THR A 104 18.39 8.10 -10.94
CA THR A 104 18.49 7.76 -9.50
C THR A 104 19.50 6.65 -9.25
#